data_AF-A0A496RQI0-F1
#
_entry.id   AF-A0A496RQI0-F1
#
_cell.length_a   1.000
_cell.length_b   1.000
_cell.length_c   1.000
_cell.angle_alpha   90.00
_cell.angle_beta   90.00
_cell.angle_gamma   90.00
#
_symmetry.space_group_name_H-M   'P 1'
#
loop_
_entity.id
_entity.type
_entity.pdbx_description
1 polymer ?
#
loop_
_entity_poly.entity_id
_entity_poly.type
_entity_poly.pdbx_seq_one_letter_code
_entity_poly.pdbx_strand_id
1 'polypeptide(L)'
;MEDEFKFLRAAGVIFKGLAVISAIFFLIVSVIVLFGGGGADTPRMVSLVFLLGGFFYFFIFLSIAEICRILMRIFDNVDKTLDLLEGKAD
;
A
#
# COMPACT_ATOMS: atom_id res chain seq x y z
N MET A 1 -18.82 4.40 13.69
CA MET A 1 -17.76 3.40 13.92
C MET A 1 -17.83 2.22 12.96
N GLU A 2 -18.89 1.41 12.91
CA GLU A 2 -18.86 0.17 12.09
C GLU A 2 -18.58 0.41 10.58
N ASP A 3 -19.16 1.46 10.01
CA ASP A 3 -18.92 1.84 8.61
C ASP A 3 -17.50 2.39 8.37
N GLU A 4 -16.94 3.12 9.35
CA GLU A 4 -15.57 3.63 9.30
C GLU A 4 -14.56 2.49 9.37
N PHE A 5 -14.83 1.46 10.19
CA PHE A 5 -14.05 0.23 10.24
C PHE A 5 -14.10 -0.54 8.92
N LYS A 6 -15.29 -0.69 8.32
CA LYS A 6 -15.44 -1.32 6.99
C LYS A 6 -14.65 -0.55 5.93
N PHE A 7 -14.70 0.79 5.97
CA PHE A 7 -13.93 1.64 5.07
C PHE A 7 -12.41 1.49 5.27
N LEU A 8 -11.91 1.59 6.50
CA LEU A 8 -10.48 1.43 6.83
C LEU A 8 -9.95 0.05 6.43
N ARG A 9 -10.75 -1.00 6.62
CA ARG A 9 -10.41 -2.37 6.22
C ARG A 9 -10.35 -2.51 4.71
N ALA A 10 -11.34 -1.98 3.99
CA ALA A 10 -11.36 -1.98 2.53
C ALA A 10 -10.18 -1.18 1.97
N ALA A 11 -9.93 0.01 2.50
CA ALA A 11 -8.80 0.86 2.11
C ALA A 11 -7.47 0.13 2.28
N GLY A 12 -7.22 -0.50 3.44
CA GLY A 12 -5.99 -1.25 3.68
C GLY A 12 -5.77 -2.39 2.68
N VAL A 13 -6.82 -3.11 2.31
CA VAL A 13 -6.75 -4.17 1.28
C VAL A 13 -6.47 -3.59 -0.11
N ILE A 14 -7.16 -2.51 -0.47
CA ILE A 14 -6.97 -1.83 -1.77
C ILE A 14 -5.55 -1.30 -1.90
N PHE A 15 -5.03 -0.60 -0.88
CA PHE A 15 -3.66 -0.08 -0.90
C PHE A 15 -2.61 -1.18 -0.96
N LYS A 16 -2.83 -2.31 -0.27
CA LYS A 16 -1.95 -3.48 -0.40
C LYS A 16 -1.99 -4.06 -1.83
N GLY A 17 -3.16 -4.10 -2.45
CA GLY A 17 -3.31 -4.49 -3.86
C GLY A 17 -2.59 -3.54 -4.80
N LEU A 18 -2.78 -2.22 -4.62
CA LEU A 18 -2.10 -1.17 -5.39
C LEU A 18 -0.58 -1.23 -5.24
N ALA A 19 -0.07 -1.55 -4.05
CA ALA A 19 1.36 -1.76 -3.83
C ALA A 19 1.88 -2.86 -4.77
N VAL A 20 1.26 -4.04 -4.76
CA VAL A 20 1.67 -5.17 -5.61
C VAL A 20 1.53 -4.85 -7.09
N ILE A 21 0.41 -4.25 -7.51
CA ILE A 21 0.18 -3.85 -8.91
C ILE A 21 1.24 -2.86 -9.36
N SER A 22 1.57 -1.85 -8.55
CA SER A 22 2.60 -0.88 -8.88
C SER A 22 3.97 -1.53 -9.04
N ALA A 23 4.37 -2.42 -8.13
CA ALA A 23 5.66 -3.11 -8.21
C ALA A 23 5.77 -3.95 -9.50
N ILE A 24 4.72 -4.73 -9.82
CA ILE A 24 4.68 -5.56 -11.03
C ILE A 24 4.70 -4.69 -12.28
N PHE A 25 3.86 -3.65 -12.33
CA PHE A 25 3.77 -2.77 -13.49
C PHE A 25 5.10 -2.08 -13.80
N PHE A 26 5.74 -1.48 -12.80
CA PHE A 26 7.03 -0.82 -12.97
C PHE A 26 8.16 -1.80 -13.28
N LEU A 27 8.12 -3.01 -12.74
CA LEU A 27 9.06 -4.08 -13.11
C LEU A 27 8.93 -4.44 -14.59
N ILE A 28 7.70 -4.66 -15.08
CA ILE A 28 7.44 -4.99 -16.49
C ILE A 28 7.93 -3.85 -17.39
N VAL A 29 7.56 -2.60 -17.08
CA VAL A 29 8.00 -1.43 -17.85
C VAL A 29 9.52 -1.32 -17.86
N SER A 30 10.18 -1.52 -16.72
CA SER A 30 11.63 -1.50 -16.61
C SER A 30 12.28 -2.56 -17.52
N VAL A 31 11.77 -3.79 -17.53
CA VAL A 31 12.24 -4.87 -18.41
C VAL A 31 12.05 -4.50 -19.88
N ILE A 32 10.87 -3.97 -20.26
CA ILE A 32 10.61 -3.52 -21.64
C ILE A 32 11.61 -2.44 -22.07
N VAL A 33 11.87 -1.46 -21.21
CA VAL A 33 12.83 -0.38 -21.51
C VAL A 33 14.27 -0.87 -21.52
N LEU A 34 14.61 -1.86 -20.70
CA LEU A 34 15.97 -2.40 -20.65
C LEU A 34 16.35 -3.19 -21.91
N PHE A 35 15.43 -4.05 -22.39
CA PHE A 35 15.66 -4.93 -23.55
C PHE A 35 15.19 -4.33 -24.87
N GLY A 36 14.12 -3.52 -24.85
CA GLY A 36 13.60 -2.81 -26.02
C GLY A 36 14.17 -1.40 -26.20
N GLY A 37 14.72 -0.80 -25.14
CA GLY A 37 15.35 0.52 -25.16
C GLY A 37 16.86 0.46 -25.43
N GLY A 38 17.38 1.53 -26.04
CA GLY A 38 18.75 1.58 -26.54
C GLY A 38 18.96 2.57 -27.70
N GLY A 39 17.87 3.11 -28.26
CA GLY A 39 17.90 4.26 -29.17
C GLY A 39 18.08 5.58 -28.43
N ALA A 40 18.37 6.65 -29.17
CA ALA A 40 18.59 8.00 -28.64
C ALA A 40 17.39 8.54 -27.83
N ASP A 41 16.17 8.12 -28.17
CA ASP A 41 14.93 8.60 -27.55
C ASP A 41 14.60 7.92 -26.22
N THR A 42 15.21 6.77 -25.91
CA THR A 42 14.97 6.09 -24.62
C THR A 42 16.23 5.37 -24.14
N PRO A 43 17.11 6.09 -23.42
CA PRO A 43 18.31 5.51 -22.84
C PRO A 43 17.97 4.37 -21.89
N ARG A 44 18.76 3.29 -21.92
CA ARG A 44 18.55 2.13 -21.03
C ARG A 44 18.56 2.48 -19.55
N MET A 45 19.24 3.56 -19.15
CA MET A 45 19.24 4.07 -17.77
C MET A 45 17.85 4.47 -17.26
N VAL A 46 16.91 4.79 -18.15
CA VAL A 46 15.52 5.09 -17.79
C VAL A 46 14.83 3.85 -17.18
N SER A 47 15.24 2.64 -17.52
CA SER A 47 14.73 1.40 -16.88
C SER A 47 14.97 1.38 -15.38
N LEU A 48 16.13 1.88 -14.93
CA LEU A 48 16.51 1.98 -13.51
C LEU A 48 15.61 2.99 -12.79
N VAL A 49 15.27 4.10 -13.45
CA VAL A 49 14.35 5.11 -12.93
C VAL A 49 12.95 4.52 -12.75
N PHE A 50 12.46 3.73 -13.70
CA PHE A 50 11.19 3.01 -13.54
C PHE A 50 11.23 2.01 -12.39
N LEU A 51 12.34 1.28 -12.23
CA LEU A 51 12.48 0.31 -11.15
C LEU A 51 12.48 1.00 -9.76
N LEU A 52 13.21 2.11 -9.64
CA LEU A 52 13.20 2.97 -8.45
C LEU A 52 11.81 3.56 -8.19
N GLY A 53 11.14 4.07 -9.23
CA GLY A 53 9.78 4.58 -9.13
C GLY A 53 8.82 3.52 -8.58
N GLY A 54 8.86 2.31 -9.15
CA GLY A 54 8.08 1.17 -8.67
C GLY A 54 8.35 0.83 -7.20
N PHE A 55 9.62 0.83 -6.80
CA PHE A 55 10.01 0.63 -5.41
C PHE A 55 9.42 1.71 -4.48
N PHE A 56 9.51 2.99 -4.84
CA PHE A 56 8.91 4.06 -4.05
C PHE A 56 7.40 3.94 -3.93
N TYR A 57 6.69 3.72 -5.05
CA TYR A 57 5.23 3.55 -5.03
C TYR A 57 4.81 2.33 -4.21
N PHE A 58 5.52 1.21 -4.34
CA PHE A 58 5.29 0.02 -3.53
C PHE A 58 5.39 0.35 -2.03
N PHE A 59 6.46 1.01 -1.61
CA PHE A 59 6.66 1.39 -0.20
C PHE A 59 5.60 2.37 0.30
N ILE A 60 5.23 3.37 -0.51
CA ILE A 60 4.19 4.34 -0.15
C ILE A 60 2.86 3.63 0.08
N PHE A 61 2.41 2.82 -0.88
CA PHE A 61 1.13 2.12 -0.76
C PHE A 61 1.12 1.09 0.38
N LEU A 62 2.24 0.39 0.59
CA LEU A 62 2.36 -0.56 1.70
C LEU A 62 2.37 0.17 3.05
N SER A 63 2.99 1.34 3.14
CA SER A 63 2.98 2.16 4.36
C SER A 63 1.58 2.65 4.69
N ILE A 64 0.81 3.10 3.69
CA ILE A 64 -0.59 3.52 3.88
C ILE A 64 -1.43 2.33 4.36
N ALA A 65 -1.26 1.15 3.74
CA ALA A 65 -1.97 -0.06 4.17
C ALA A 65 -1.67 -0.42 5.63
N GLU A 66 -0.41 -0.29 6.07
CA GLU A 66 -0.03 -0.55 7.46
C GLU A 66 -0.58 0.51 8.42
N ILE A 67 -0.61 1.79 8.02
CA ILE A 67 -1.25 2.86 8.80
C ILE A 67 -2.74 2.54 9.02
N CYS A 68 -3.48 2.14 7.97
CA CYS A 68 -4.88 1.72 8.12
C CYS A 68 -5.03 0.55 9.09
N ARG A 69 -4.11 -0.42 9.06
CA ARG A 69 -4.09 -1.56 9.98
C ARG A 69 -3.85 -1.16 11.43
N ILE A 70 -2.91 -0.24 11.66
CA ILE A 70 -2.59 0.30 12.98
C ILE A 70 -3.80 1.06 13.54
N LEU A 71 -4.42 1.92 12.72
CA LEU A 71 -5.65 2.63 13.09
C LEU A 71 -6.76 1.67 13.54
N MET A 72 -7.05 0.61 12.77
CA MET A 72 -8.04 -0.39 13.18
C MET A 72 -7.70 -1.03 14.52
N ARG A 73 -6.43 -1.40 14.76
CA ARG A 73 -6.01 -1.96 16.06
C ARG A 73 -6.19 -0.99 17.22
N ILE A 74 -5.94 0.30 16.99
CA ILE A 74 -6.13 1.33 18.01
C ILE A 74 -7.63 1.42 18.35
N PHE A 75 -8.50 1.52 17.34
CA PHE A 75 -9.94 1.58 17.59
C PHE A 75 -10.47 0.32 18.29
N ASP A 76 -10.05 -0.88 17.87
CA ASP A 76 -10.42 -2.13 18.55
C ASP A 76 -10.02 -2.14 20.03
N ASN A 77 -8.87 -1.57 20.37
CA ASN A 77 -8.39 -1.49 21.75
C ASN A 77 -9.13 -0.42 22.56
N VAL A 78 -9.47 0.71 21.94
CA VAL A 78 -10.26 1.77 22.57
C VAL A 78 -11.66 1.25 22.89
N ASP A 79 -12.34 0.61 21.95
CA ASP A 79 -13.68 0.05 22.15
C ASP A 79 -13.70 -0.97 23.29
N LYS A 80 -12.76 -1.92 23.30
CA LYS A 80 -12.63 -2.89 24.40
C LYS A 80 -12.39 -2.23 25.76
N THR A 81 -11.58 -1.16 25.79
CA THR A 81 -11.29 -0.45 27.04
C THR A 81 -12.54 0.29 27.52
N LEU A 82 -13.33 0.85 26.60
CA LEU A 82 -14.58 1.53 26.91
C LEU A 82 -15.62 0.54 27.47
N ASP A 83 -15.79 -0.63 26.85
CA ASP A 83 -16.72 -1.67 27.31
C ASP A 83 -16.38 -2.18 28.72
N LEU A 84 -15.07 -2.32 29.02
CA LEU A 84 -14.59 -2.69 30.36
C LEU A 84 -14.88 -1.60 31.41
N LEU A 85 -14.78 -0.32 31.04
CA LEU A 85 -15.06 0.81 31.93
C LEU A 85 -16.56 1.05 32.15
N GLU A 86 -17.38 0.75 31.15
CA GLU A 86 -18.85 0.85 31.25
C GLU A 86 -19.49 -0.34 31.99
N GLY A 87 -18.70 -1.36 32.37
CA GLY A 87 -19.22 -2.55 33.07
C GLY A 87 -20.15 -3.40 32.20
N LYS A 88 -20.09 -3.25 30.87
CA LYS A 88 -20.86 -4.04 29.89
C LYS A 88 -20.14 -5.33 29.46
N ALA A 89 -19.05 -5.68 30.14
CA ALA A 89 -18.37 -6.95 29.95
C ALA A 89 -19.18 -8.06 30.65
N ASP A 90 -20.18 -8.60 29.95
CA ASP A 90 -20.76 -9.92 30.25
C ASP A 90 -19.88 -11.04 29.67
#